data_AF-V7B1N1-F1
#
_entry.id   AF-V7B1N1-F1
#
_cell.length_a   1.000
_cell.length_b   1.000
_cell.length_c   1.000
_cell.angle_alpha   90.00
_cell.angle_beta   90.00
_cell.angle_gamma   90.00
#
_symmetry.space_group_name_H-M   'P 1'
#
loop_
_entity.id
_entity.type
_entity.pdbx_description
1 polymer ?
#
loop_
_entity_poly.entity_id
_entity_poly.type
_entity_poly.pdbx_seq_one_letter_code
_entity_poly.pdbx_strand_id
1 'polypeptide(L)'
;MGRGRVQLKRIENKINRQVTFSKRRSGLLKKAHEISVLCDAEVALIVFSTKGKLFEYSSDPCMERILERYERYSYAERQLVVSDQPQSENWTLEHAKLKARLEVLQKNQRNFMGQDLDGLSIKELQNLEHQLDSALKHIRSRKNQLMYESISELNKKDKALQEQNNTLAKKIKEKEKALAAQQAQFERQADEMDLASSVLVPQPLETSNIRGSSQVIGDGGDNEGSATTPSRVNAILPPWMLRPTNE
;
A
#
# COMPACT_ATOMS: atom_id res chain seq x y z
N MET A 1 -62.79 19.77 -37.01
CA MET A 1 -61.89 20.68 -37.76
C MET A 1 -60.61 19.93 -38.13
N GLY A 2 -60.26 19.83 -39.41
CA GLY A 2 -59.10 19.07 -39.89
C GLY A 2 -57.76 19.76 -39.62
N ARG A 3 -56.66 18.99 -39.68
CA ARG A 3 -55.29 19.49 -39.48
C ARG A 3 -54.79 20.18 -40.76
N GLY A 4 -54.66 21.51 -40.74
CA GLY A 4 -54.11 22.28 -41.86
C GLY A 4 -52.63 22.03 -42.11
N ARG A 5 -52.17 22.21 -43.36
CA ARG A 5 -50.76 22.12 -43.75
C ARG A 5 -49.97 23.29 -43.14
N VAL A 6 -48.79 23.01 -42.58
CA VAL A 6 -47.91 24.01 -41.96
C VAL A 6 -46.59 24.05 -42.72
N GLN A 7 -46.05 25.25 -42.96
CA GLN A 7 -44.73 25.44 -43.59
C GLN A 7 -43.61 24.91 -42.68
N LEU A 8 -42.58 24.30 -43.25
CA LEU A 8 -41.41 23.79 -42.50
C LEU A 8 -40.42 24.93 -42.22
N LYS A 9 -40.79 25.81 -41.28
CA LYS A 9 -39.97 26.90 -40.77
C LYS A 9 -40.18 27.08 -39.27
N ARG A 10 -39.32 27.84 -38.60
CA ARG A 10 -39.49 28.17 -37.18
C ARG A 10 -40.86 28.83 -36.95
N ILE A 11 -41.62 28.32 -35.97
CA ILE A 11 -42.89 28.93 -35.57
C ILE A 11 -42.58 30.13 -34.67
N GLU A 12 -42.87 31.35 -35.12
CA GLU A 12 -42.53 32.56 -34.37
C GLU A 12 -43.36 32.72 -33.10
N ASN A 13 -44.68 32.48 -33.20
CA ASN A 13 -45.59 32.56 -32.06
C ASN A 13 -45.19 31.54 -30.98
N LYS A 14 -44.83 32.05 -29.79
CA LYS A 14 -44.33 31.25 -28.65
C LYS A 14 -45.34 30.21 -28.16
N ILE A 15 -46.64 30.54 -28.12
CA ILE A 15 -47.70 29.64 -27.65
C ILE A 15 -47.86 28.47 -28.64
N ASN A 16 -48.01 28.79 -29.93
CA ASN A 16 -48.16 27.78 -30.98
C ASN A 16 -46.91 26.89 -31.09
N ARG A 17 -45.71 27.47 -30.91
CA ARG A 17 -44.45 26.71 -30.87
C ARG A 17 -44.41 25.74 -29.70
N GLN A 18 -44.82 26.17 -28.50
CA GLN A 18 -44.86 25.30 -27.32
C GLN A 18 -45.84 24.13 -27.49
N VAL A 19 -47.06 24.40 -27.96
CA VAL A 19 -48.08 23.36 -28.20
C VAL A 19 -47.60 22.39 -29.29
N THR A 20 -47.00 22.91 -30.36
CA THR A 20 -46.47 22.10 -31.45
C THR A 20 -45.29 21.26 -31.00
N PHE A 21 -44.36 21.81 -30.20
CA PHE A 21 -43.25 21.08 -29.60
C PHE A 21 -43.76 19.89 -28.78
N SER A 22 -44.71 20.12 -27.87
CA SER A 22 -45.28 19.04 -27.05
C SER A 22 -45.89 17.93 -27.93
N LYS A 23 -46.70 18.29 -28.93
CA LYS A 23 -47.34 17.31 -29.82
C LYS A 23 -46.33 16.56 -30.71
N ARG A 24 -45.38 17.26 -31.33
CA ARG A 24 -44.38 16.66 -32.22
C ARG A 24 -43.39 15.80 -31.45
N ARG A 25 -42.93 16.24 -30.28
CA ARG A 25 -42.05 15.45 -29.40
C ARG A 25 -42.72 14.13 -29.00
N SER A 26 -43.98 14.17 -28.55
CA SER A 26 -44.72 12.96 -28.23
C SER A 26 -44.93 12.06 -29.45
N GLY A 27 -45.20 12.64 -30.63
CA GLY A 27 -45.30 11.88 -31.87
C GLY A 27 -43.99 11.23 -32.29
N LEU A 28 -42.86 11.93 -32.15
CA LEU A 28 -41.53 11.43 -32.47
C LEU A 28 -41.13 10.29 -31.52
N LEU A 29 -41.41 10.43 -30.23
CA LEU A 29 -41.17 9.36 -29.25
C LEU A 29 -41.96 8.10 -29.61
N LYS A 30 -43.24 8.23 -29.99
CA LYS A 30 -44.05 7.09 -30.46
C LYS A 30 -43.41 6.40 -31.68
N LYS A 31 -42.90 7.17 -32.64
CA LYS A 31 -42.20 6.62 -33.81
C LYS A 31 -40.88 5.94 -33.45
N ALA A 32 -40.10 6.53 -32.55
CA ALA A 32 -38.87 5.91 -32.05
C ALA A 32 -39.16 4.56 -31.36
N HIS A 33 -40.24 4.51 -30.58
CA HIS A 33 -40.70 3.29 -29.93
C HIS A 33 -41.19 2.24 -30.93
N GLU A 34 -42.02 2.64 -31.92
CA GLU A 34 -42.45 1.75 -33.00
C GLU A 34 -41.25 1.12 -33.73
N ILE A 35 -40.23 1.91 -34.10
CA ILE A 35 -39.03 1.39 -34.78
C ILE A 35 -38.29 0.40 -33.88
N SER A 36 -38.09 0.75 -32.61
CA SER A 36 -37.39 -0.11 -31.67
C SER A 36 -38.06 -1.48 -31.52
N VAL A 37 -39.39 -1.51 -31.39
CA VAL A 37 -40.17 -2.75 -31.23
C VAL A 37 -40.28 -3.53 -32.53
N LEU A 38 -40.56 -2.87 -33.65
CA LEU A 38 -40.81 -3.55 -34.94
C LEU A 38 -39.54 -4.11 -35.58
N CYS A 39 -38.40 -3.47 -35.35
CA CYS A 39 -37.15 -3.80 -36.01
C CYS A 39 -36.07 -4.32 -35.04
N ASP A 40 -36.39 -4.53 -33.76
CA ASP A 40 -35.43 -4.88 -32.71
C ASP A 40 -34.19 -3.97 -32.70
N ALA A 41 -34.44 -2.67 -32.88
CA ALA A 41 -33.39 -1.67 -32.99
C ALA A 41 -33.21 -0.93 -31.66
N GLU A 42 -31.96 -0.71 -31.27
CA GLU A 42 -31.63 0.20 -30.17
C GLU A 42 -31.79 1.65 -30.64
N VAL A 43 -32.69 2.40 -30.01
CA VAL A 43 -33.04 3.76 -30.40
C VAL A 43 -32.96 4.68 -29.19
N ALA A 44 -32.19 5.76 -29.32
CA ALA A 44 -32.07 6.85 -28.36
C ALA A 44 -32.61 8.15 -28.98
N LEU A 45 -33.32 8.95 -28.18
CA LEU A 45 -33.77 10.28 -28.59
C LEU A 45 -33.53 11.27 -27.46
N ILE A 46 -32.81 12.35 -27.75
CA ILE A 46 -32.52 13.44 -26.82
C ILE A 46 -33.06 14.74 -27.43
N VAL A 47 -33.90 15.47 -26.68
CA VAL A 47 -34.52 16.72 -27.13
C VAL A 47 -34.40 17.79 -26.05
N PHE A 48 -33.68 18.87 -26.37
CA PHE A 48 -33.64 20.06 -25.53
C PHE A 48 -34.68 21.09 -25.99
N SER A 49 -35.50 21.55 -25.06
CA SER A 49 -36.39 22.69 -25.32
C SER A 49 -35.59 24.01 -25.37
N THR A 50 -36.19 25.06 -25.93
CA THR A 50 -35.58 26.41 -25.91
C THR A 50 -35.41 26.99 -24.51
N LYS A 51 -35.97 26.34 -23.47
CA LYS A 51 -35.80 26.70 -22.06
C LYS A 51 -34.74 25.84 -21.36
N GLY A 52 -33.99 25.02 -22.10
CA GLY A 52 -32.97 24.12 -21.57
C GLY A 52 -33.51 22.82 -20.94
N LYS A 53 -34.84 22.62 -20.88
CA LYS A 53 -35.40 21.35 -20.37
C LYS A 53 -35.05 20.20 -21.30
N LEU A 54 -34.45 19.15 -20.72
CA LEU A 54 -34.15 17.88 -21.35
C LEU A 54 -35.40 16.99 -21.40
N PHE A 55 -35.62 16.36 -22.55
CA PHE A 55 -36.56 15.27 -22.73
C PHE A 55 -35.84 14.15 -23.46
N GLU A 56 -35.84 12.96 -22.87
CA GLU A 56 -35.14 11.81 -23.40
C GLU A 56 -36.05 10.58 -23.53
N TYR A 57 -35.65 9.67 -24.41
CA TYR A 57 -36.23 8.36 -24.59
C TYR A 57 -35.11 7.39 -24.97
N SER A 58 -35.16 6.19 -24.40
CA SER A 58 -34.26 5.09 -24.67
C SER A 58 -35.07 3.81 -24.84
N SER A 59 -34.71 2.98 -25.82
CA SER A 59 -35.22 1.61 -25.92
C SER A 59 -34.66 0.70 -24.84
N ASP A 60 -33.40 0.91 -24.43
CA ASP A 60 -32.77 0.21 -23.31
C ASP A 60 -33.16 0.89 -21.98
N PRO A 61 -33.38 0.14 -20.88
CA PRO A 61 -33.67 0.71 -19.56
C PRO A 61 -32.59 1.70 -19.06
N CYS A 62 -31.37 1.64 -19.60
CA CYS A 62 -30.27 2.55 -19.29
C CYS A 62 -29.79 3.30 -20.53
N MET A 63 -30.02 4.62 -20.55
CA MET A 63 -29.59 5.50 -21.65
C MET A 63 -28.06 5.49 -21.82
N GLU A 64 -27.32 5.33 -20.73
CA GLU A 64 -25.85 5.31 -20.72
C GLU A 64 -25.28 4.22 -21.62
N ARG A 65 -25.94 3.06 -21.72
CA ARG A 65 -25.45 1.94 -22.55
C ARG A 65 -25.46 2.27 -24.04
N ILE A 66 -26.52 2.92 -24.51
CA ILE A 66 -26.63 3.33 -25.92
C ILE A 66 -25.64 4.47 -26.21
N LEU A 67 -25.48 5.41 -25.27
CA LEU A 67 -24.50 6.51 -25.39
C LEU A 67 -23.06 5.99 -25.41
N GLU A 68 -22.72 5.04 -24.54
CA GLU A 68 -21.41 4.40 -24.51
C GLU A 68 -21.13 3.64 -25.81
N ARG A 69 -22.12 2.89 -26.32
CA ARG A 69 -22.01 2.22 -27.62
C ARG A 69 -21.77 3.25 -28.73
N TYR A 70 -22.55 4.34 -28.76
CA TYR A 70 -22.35 5.41 -29.73
C TYR A 70 -20.96 6.04 -29.64
N GLU A 71 -20.45 6.30 -28.44
CA GLU A 71 -19.12 6.87 -28.25
C GLU A 71 -18.03 5.93 -28.77
N ARG A 72 -18.11 4.62 -28.47
CA ARG A 72 -17.19 3.60 -28.98
C ARG A 72 -17.20 3.52 -30.51
N TYR A 73 -18.38 3.53 -31.12
CA TYR A 73 -18.51 3.51 -32.59
C TYR A 73 -18.05 4.81 -33.23
N SER A 74 -18.42 5.97 -32.67
CA SER A 74 -17.98 7.28 -33.15
C SER A 74 -16.46 7.44 -33.04
N TYR A 75 -15.83 6.84 -32.04
CA TYR A 75 -14.38 6.81 -31.89
C TYR A 75 -13.71 5.91 -32.94
N ALA A 76 -14.26 4.71 -33.18
CA ALA A 76 -13.78 3.79 -34.21
C ALA A 76 -13.98 4.34 -35.64
N GLU A 77 -15.12 4.97 -35.91
CA GLU A 77 -15.41 5.64 -37.18
C GLU A 77 -14.50 6.85 -37.39
N ARG A 78 -14.23 7.64 -36.34
CA ARG A 78 -13.20 8.69 -36.39
C ARG A 78 -11.83 8.14 -36.71
N GLN A 79 -11.43 6.97 -36.19
CA GLN A 79 -10.16 6.34 -36.57
C GLN A 79 -10.07 5.91 -38.03
N LEU A 80 -11.21 5.61 -38.69
CA LEU A 80 -11.25 5.27 -40.13
C LEU A 80 -11.25 6.51 -41.03
N VAL A 81 -11.79 7.64 -40.56
CA VAL A 81 -11.78 8.94 -41.29
C VAL A 81 -10.47 9.72 -41.06
N VAL A 82 -9.61 9.27 -40.14
CA VAL A 82 -8.31 9.88 -39.73
C VAL A 82 -7.21 9.89 -40.81
N SER A 83 -7.51 9.55 -42.05
CA SER A 83 -6.53 9.75 -43.13
C SER A 83 -6.27 11.23 -43.45
N ASP A 84 -7.11 12.20 -43.04
CA ASP A 84 -7.01 13.58 -43.58
C ASP A 84 -7.28 14.80 -42.66
N GLN A 85 -7.39 14.68 -41.31
CA GLN A 85 -7.41 15.87 -40.42
C GLN A 85 -6.83 15.60 -39.01
N PRO A 86 -6.16 16.58 -38.36
CA PRO A 86 -5.19 16.30 -37.30
C PRO A 86 -5.86 15.98 -35.96
N GLN A 87 -5.47 14.85 -35.36
CA GLN A 87 -5.79 14.40 -34.00
C GLN A 87 -5.47 15.40 -32.87
N SER A 88 -4.88 16.55 -33.19
CA SER A 88 -4.33 17.53 -32.25
C SER A 88 -5.40 18.17 -31.35
N GLU A 89 -6.56 18.54 -31.89
CA GLU A 89 -7.56 19.29 -31.12
C GLU A 89 -8.20 18.48 -29.98
N ASN A 90 -8.43 17.18 -30.16
CA ASN A 90 -9.00 16.33 -29.12
C ASN A 90 -8.01 16.10 -27.96
N TRP A 91 -6.73 15.91 -28.27
CA TRP A 91 -5.67 15.80 -27.26
C TRP A 91 -5.45 17.11 -26.51
N THR A 92 -5.59 18.26 -27.17
CA THR A 92 -5.45 19.55 -26.48
C THR A 92 -6.51 19.77 -25.41
N LEU A 93 -7.76 19.35 -25.67
CA LEU A 93 -8.86 19.47 -24.72
C LEU A 93 -8.67 18.52 -23.52
N GLU A 94 -8.35 17.25 -23.77
CA GLU A 94 -8.10 16.28 -22.70
C GLU A 94 -6.87 16.66 -21.86
N HIS A 95 -5.82 17.16 -22.50
CA HIS A 95 -4.66 17.70 -21.80
C HIS A 95 -5.02 18.91 -20.93
N ALA A 96 -5.82 19.85 -21.43
CA ALA A 96 -6.28 21.00 -20.65
C ALA A 96 -7.12 20.58 -19.43
N LYS A 97 -8.01 19.60 -19.61
CA LYS A 97 -8.84 19.03 -18.52
C LYS A 97 -8.00 18.33 -17.46
N LEU A 98 -7.00 17.54 -17.88
CA LEU A 98 -6.08 16.87 -16.96
C LEU A 98 -5.22 17.89 -16.20
N LYS A 99 -4.71 18.91 -16.90
CA LYS A 99 -3.92 19.98 -16.30
C LYS A 99 -4.71 20.74 -15.23
N ALA A 100 -5.96 21.10 -15.51
CA ALA A 100 -6.84 21.75 -14.52
C ALA A 100 -7.05 20.88 -13.27
N ARG A 101 -7.22 19.55 -13.43
CA ARG A 101 -7.33 18.62 -12.28
C ARG A 101 -6.04 18.57 -11.47
N LEU A 102 -4.89 18.54 -12.13
CA LEU A 102 -3.59 18.55 -11.47
C LEU A 102 -3.38 19.84 -10.66
N GLU A 103 -3.72 20.99 -11.23
CA GLU A 103 -3.62 22.28 -10.55
C GLU A 103 -4.48 22.34 -9.29
N VAL A 104 -5.72 21.82 -9.34
CA VAL A 104 -6.61 21.74 -8.16
C VAL A 104 -6.02 20.80 -7.10
N LEU A 105 -5.53 19.63 -7.49
CA LEU A 105 -4.91 18.68 -6.55
C LEU A 105 -3.67 19.26 -5.89
N GLN A 106 -2.80 19.91 -6.67
CA GLN A 106 -1.57 20.52 -6.16
C GLN A 106 -1.89 21.69 -5.23
N LYS A 107 -2.91 22.51 -5.55
CA LYS A 107 -3.40 23.57 -4.66
C LYS A 107 -3.94 22.97 -3.36
N ASN A 108 -4.75 21.93 -3.42
CA ASN A 108 -5.26 21.27 -2.21
C ASN A 108 -4.13 20.70 -1.35
N GLN A 109 -3.10 20.10 -1.96
CA GLN A 109 -1.92 19.63 -1.24
C GLN A 109 -1.21 20.78 -0.51
N ARG A 110 -0.98 21.92 -1.18
CA ARG A 110 -0.41 23.11 -0.54
C ARG A 110 -1.25 23.59 0.64
N ASN A 111 -2.57 23.63 0.48
CA ASN A 111 -3.50 23.99 1.55
C ASN A 111 -3.37 23.03 2.76
N PHE A 112 -3.34 21.71 2.53
CA PHE A 112 -3.12 20.73 3.61
C PHE A 112 -1.75 20.89 4.30
N MET A 113 -0.75 21.41 3.60
CA MET A 113 0.57 21.75 4.14
C MET A 113 0.61 23.15 4.80
N GLY A 114 -0.52 23.84 4.89
CA GLY A 114 -0.62 25.17 5.52
C GLY A 114 -0.15 26.33 4.63
N GLN A 115 -0.05 26.13 3.32
CA GLN A 115 0.37 27.14 2.35
C GLN A 115 -0.83 27.68 1.55
N ASP A 116 -0.70 28.87 0.95
CA ASP A 116 -1.71 29.51 0.06
C ASP A 116 -3.14 29.61 0.64
N LEU A 117 -3.26 29.88 1.95
CA LEU A 117 -4.54 29.88 2.65
C LEU A 117 -5.35 31.19 2.49
N ASP A 118 -4.71 32.28 2.06
CA ASP A 118 -5.31 33.62 1.99
C ASP A 118 -6.57 33.71 1.10
N GLY A 119 -6.70 32.80 0.14
CA GLY A 119 -7.84 32.72 -0.78
C GLY A 119 -9.01 31.87 -0.28
N LEU A 120 -8.91 31.26 0.89
CA LEU A 120 -9.96 30.41 1.46
C LEU A 120 -10.92 31.20 2.33
N SER A 121 -12.21 30.90 2.22
CA SER A 121 -13.21 31.39 3.16
C SER A 121 -13.06 30.73 4.53
N ILE A 122 -13.59 31.37 5.57
CA ILE A 122 -13.58 30.84 6.95
C ILE A 122 -14.20 29.43 7.02
N LYS A 123 -15.27 29.18 6.26
CA LYS A 123 -15.91 27.86 6.21
C LYS A 123 -15.01 26.80 5.60
N GLU A 124 -14.28 27.15 4.54
CA GLU A 124 -13.33 26.23 3.89
C GLU A 124 -12.14 25.94 4.80
N LEU A 125 -11.66 26.94 5.53
CA LEU A 125 -10.58 26.77 6.50
C LEU A 125 -10.99 25.87 7.68
N GLN A 126 -12.19 26.07 8.22
CA GLN A 126 -12.75 25.19 9.27
C GLN A 126 -12.90 23.74 8.77
N ASN A 127 -13.35 23.56 7.53
CA ASN A 127 -13.45 22.24 6.92
C ASN A 127 -12.08 21.58 6.71
N LEU A 128 -11.07 22.37 6.33
CA LEU A 128 -9.68 21.91 6.19
C LEU A 128 -9.11 21.47 7.54
N GLU A 129 -9.28 22.29 8.58
CA GLU A 129 -8.87 21.97 9.96
C GLU A 129 -9.52 20.68 10.45
N HIS A 130 -10.84 20.54 10.26
CA HIS A 130 -11.57 19.34 10.66
C HIS A 130 -11.05 18.07 9.96
N GLN A 131 -10.77 18.16 8.65
CA GLN A 131 -10.20 17.04 7.88
C GLN A 131 -8.81 16.66 8.40
N LEU A 132 -7.94 17.63 8.67
CA LEU A 132 -6.60 17.38 9.19
C LEU A 132 -6.64 16.77 10.59
N ASP A 133 -7.45 17.30 11.50
CA ASP A 133 -7.58 16.77 12.86
C ASP A 133 -8.11 15.33 12.87
N SER A 134 -9.15 15.06 12.06
CA SER A 134 -9.69 13.70 11.90
C SER A 134 -8.64 12.74 11.33
N ALA A 135 -7.94 13.12 10.26
CA ALA A 135 -6.89 12.31 9.66
C ALA A 135 -5.75 12.03 10.65
N LEU A 136 -5.30 13.04 11.40
CA LEU A 136 -4.25 12.90 12.42
C LEU A 136 -4.68 11.96 13.55
N LYS A 137 -5.93 12.05 14.02
CA LYS A 137 -6.49 11.12 15.01
C LYS A 137 -6.45 9.68 14.50
N HIS A 138 -6.88 9.44 13.26
CA HIS A 138 -6.83 8.11 12.64
C HIS A 138 -5.40 7.58 12.51
N ILE A 139 -4.46 8.40 12.02
CA ILE A 139 -3.05 8.03 11.89
C ILE A 139 -2.45 7.66 13.25
N ARG A 140 -2.67 8.48 14.28
CA ARG A 140 -2.18 8.20 15.64
C ARG A 140 -2.78 6.91 16.20
N SER A 141 -4.09 6.72 16.05
CA SER A 141 -4.77 5.50 16.49
C SER A 141 -4.17 4.27 15.81
N ARG A 142 -3.98 4.31 14.48
CA ARG A 142 -3.42 3.18 13.74
C ARG A 142 -1.96 2.91 14.15
N LYS A 143 -1.15 3.96 14.31
CA LYS A 143 0.24 3.83 14.77
C LYS A 143 0.32 3.20 16.16
N ASN A 144 -0.52 3.65 17.10
CA ASN A 144 -0.58 3.08 18.44
C ASN A 144 -1.02 1.61 18.40
N GLN A 145 -2.05 1.29 17.60
CA GLN A 145 -2.50 -0.08 17.43
C GLN A 145 -1.38 -1.00 16.93
N LEU A 146 -0.68 -0.61 15.86
CA LEU A 146 0.45 -1.38 15.32
C LEU A 146 1.59 -1.54 16.34
N MET A 147 1.85 -0.52 17.13
CA MET A 147 2.85 -0.58 18.20
C MET A 147 2.47 -1.59 19.28
N TYR A 148 1.20 -1.59 19.73
CA TYR A 148 0.72 -2.58 20.70
C TYR A 148 0.72 -4.01 20.16
N GLU A 149 0.36 -4.19 18.88
CA GLU A 149 0.45 -5.48 18.19
C GLU A 149 1.90 -5.99 18.21
N SER A 150 2.87 -5.13 17.85
CA SER A 150 4.30 -5.47 17.87
C SER A 150 4.82 -5.82 19.27
N ILE A 151 4.46 -5.04 20.30
CA ILE A 151 4.83 -5.32 21.70
C ILE A 151 4.25 -6.67 22.15
N SER A 152 3.00 -6.96 21.78
CA SER A 152 2.35 -8.23 22.11
C SER A 152 3.06 -9.42 21.46
N GLU A 153 3.45 -9.29 20.19
CA GLU A 153 4.20 -10.33 19.48
C GLU A 153 5.58 -10.57 20.10
N LEU A 154 6.32 -9.51 20.43
CA LEU A 154 7.63 -9.64 21.07
C LEU A 154 7.51 -10.29 22.46
N ASN A 155 6.55 -9.86 23.28
CA ASN A 155 6.31 -10.47 24.59
C ASN A 155 5.96 -11.97 24.50
N LYS A 156 5.26 -12.41 23.45
CA LYS A 156 4.99 -13.84 23.21
C LYS A 156 6.26 -14.60 22.86
N LYS A 157 7.13 -14.02 22.03
CA LYS A 157 8.42 -14.62 21.66
C LYS A 157 9.35 -14.73 22.87
N ASP A 158 9.44 -13.69 23.70
CA ASP A 158 10.25 -13.72 24.92
C ASP A 158 9.81 -14.82 25.87
N LYS A 159 8.50 -14.97 26.10
CA LYS A 159 7.95 -16.06 26.92
C LYS A 159 8.29 -17.44 26.35
N ALA A 160 8.13 -17.63 25.05
CA ALA A 160 8.44 -18.91 24.40
C ALA A 160 9.94 -19.25 24.50
N LEU A 161 10.83 -18.26 24.28
CA LEU A 161 12.27 -18.43 24.44
C LEU A 161 12.65 -18.74 25.89
N GLN A 162 12.01 -18.07 26.86
CA GLN A 162 12.24 -18.33 28.27
C GLN A 162 11.83 -19.75 28.67
N GLU A 163 10.72 -20.26 28.14
CA GLU A 163 10.28 -21.64 28.34
C GLU A 163 11.25 -22.66 27.72
N GLN A 164 11.75 -22.39 26.51
CA GLN A 164 12.77 -23.21 25.87
C GLN A 164 14.08 -23.23 26.68
N ASN A 165 14.56 -22.07 27.14
CA ASN A 165 15.74 -21.97 27.98
C ASN A 165 15.59 -22.74 29.30
N ASN A 166 14.44 -22.62 29.97
CA ASN A 166 14.14 -23.39 31.18
C ASN A 166 14.17 -24.90 30.93
N THR A 167 13.64 -25.34 29.79
CA THR A 167 13.65 -26.75 29.39
C THR A 167 15.07 -27.25 29.11
N LEU A 168 15.88 -26.46 28.40
CA LEU A 168 17.28 -26.78 28.14
C LEU A 168 18.09 -26.84 29.43
N ALA A 169 17.90 -25.90 30.35
CA ALA A 169 18.56 -25.90 31.66
C ALA A 169 18.22 -27.15 32.48
N LYS A 170 16.97 -27.63 32.44
CA LYS A 170 16.58 -28.91 33.06
C LYS A 170 17.31 -30.09 32.42
N LYS A 171 17.35 -30.16 31.08
CA LYS A 171 18.06 -31.22 30.34
C LYS A 171 19.57 -31.24 30.64
N ILE A 172 20.19 -30.07 30.77
CA ILE A 172 21.61 -29.96 31.17
C ILE A 172 21.81 -30.56 32.55
N LYS A 173 21.01 -30.16 33.54
CA LYS A 173 21.08 -30.70 34.90
C LYS A 173 20.85 -32.22 34.95
N GLU A 174 19.94 -32.75 34.14
CA GLU A 174 19.71 -34.19 34.04
C GLU A 174 20.92 -34.92 33.45
N LYS A 175 21.53 -34.38 32.39
CA LYS A 175 22.75 -34.94 31.80
C LYS A 175 23.94 -34.89 32.74
N GLU A 176 24.14 -33.78 33.45
CA GLU A 176 25.19 -33.65 34.48
C GLU A 176 25.03 -34.70 35.58
N LYS A 177 23.79 -34.92 36.06
CA LYS A 177 23.50 -35.99 37.03
C LYS A 177 23.76 -37.38 36.48
N ALA A 178 23.40 -37.64 35.21
CA ALA A 178 23.65 -38.92 34.56
C ALA A 178 25.15 -39.19 34.39
N LEU A 179 25.94 -38.17 34.00
CA LEU A 179 27.39 -38.23 33.92
C LEU A 179 28.02 -38.51 35.28
N ALA A 180 27.61 -37.77 36.33
CA ALA A 180 28.10 -37.99 37.68
C ALA A 180 27.76 -39.41 38.20
N ALA A 181 26.56 -39.92 37.90
CA ALA A 181 26.17 -41.28 38.26
C ALA A 181 27.00 -42.34 37.51
N GLN A 182 27.29 -42.12 36.21
CA GLN A 182 28.14 -42.99 35.42
C GLN A 182 29.59 -43.00 35.94
N GLN A 183 30.12 -41.83 36.31
CA GLN A 183 31.46 -41.69 36.85
C GLN A 183 31.59 -42.37 38.22
N ALA A 184 30.59 -42.21 39.10
CA ALA A 184 30.51 -42.94 40.36
C ALA A 184 30.35 -44.47 40.17
N GLN A 185 29.74 -44.93 39.07
CA GLN A 185 29.69 -46.37 38.73
C GLN A 185 31.05 -46.89 38.27
N PHE A 186 31.80 -46.11 37.47
CA PHE A 186 33.17 -46.45 37.06
C PHE A 186 34.13 -46.50 38.26
N GLU A 187 34.04 -45.54 39.19
CA GLU A 187 34.85 -45.56 40.43
C GLU A 187 34.55 -46.79 41.29
N ARG A 188 33.28 -47.18 41.43
CA ARG A 188 32.93 -48.42 42.16
C ARG A 188 33.46 -49.69 41.48
N GLN A 189 33.43 -49.76 40.15
CA GLN A 189 34.02 -50.89 39.42
C GLN A 189 35.54 -50.90 39.47
N ALA A 190 36.19 -49.73 39.50
CA ALA A 190 37.63 -49.61 39.69
C ALA A 190 38.05 -50.07 41.10
N ASP A 191 37.32 -49.67 42.15
CA ASP A 191 37.54 -50.16 43.52
C ASP A 191 37.30 -51.68 43.66
N GLU A 192 36.36 -52.24 42.90
CA GLU A 192 36.09 -53.69 42.87
C GLU A 192 37.18 -54.48 42.12
N MET A 193 37.84 -53.87 41.12
CA MET A 193 39.01 -54.44 40.43
C MET A 193 40.31 -54.27 41.21
N ASP A 194 40.46 -53.21 42.01
CA ASP A 194 41.65 -52.95 42.85
C ASP A 194 41.68 -53.89 44.08
N LEU A 195 40.52 -54.35 44.56
CA LEU A 195 40.44 -55.42 45.58
C LEU A 195 40.89 -56.79 45.05
N ALA A 196 40.94 -56.98 43.73
CA ALA A 196 41.45 -58.20 43.09
C ALA A 196 42.94 -58.11 42.70
N SER A 197 43.59 -56.93 42.83
CA SER A 197 44.97 -56.74 42.39
C SER A 197 45.79 -55.86 43.34
N SER A 198 46.06 -56.35 44.56
CA SER A 198 47.20 -55.82 45.32
C SER A 198 47.87 -56.87 46.21
N VAL A 199 48.78 -57.64 45.60
CA VAL A 199 50.02 -58.10 46.24
C VAL A 199 51.15 -57.76 45.27
N LEU A 200 51.73 -56.56 45.42
CA LEU A 200 53.17 -56.30 45.61
C LEU A 200 53.46 -54.81 45.35
N VAL A 201 53.93 -54.12 46.38
CA VAL A 201 54.68 -52.85 46.25
C VAL A 201 56.15 -53.22 45.99
N PRO A 202 56.91 -52.47 45.16
CA PRO A 202 57.90 -51.55 45.74
C PRO A 202 58.05 -50.16 45.07
N GLN A 203 58.28 -49.19 45.96
CA GLN A 203 58.87 -47.84 45.84
C GLN A 203 60.30 -47.82 45.22
N PRO A 204 61.02 -46.67 45.14
CA PRO A 204 60.76 -45.34 44.56
C PRO A 204 61.91 -44.92 43.60
N LEU A 205 61.89 -43.74 42.96
CA LEU A 205 63.10 -42.91 42.76
C LEU A 205 62.72 -41.47 42.35
N GLU A 206 63.48 -40.53 42.92
CA GLU A 206 63.28 -39.08 42.91
C GLU A 206 63.61 -38.40 41.57
N THR A 207 63.16 -37.16 41.36
CA THR A 207 64.03 -35.97 41.47
C THR A 207 63.35 -34.64 41.05
N SER A 208 63.52 -33.65 41.92
CA SER A 208 63.86 -32.24 41.64
C SER A 208 62.80 -31.22 41.17
N ASN A 209 62.33 -30.41 42.14
CA ASN A 209 62.75 -29.01 42.39
C ASN A 209 62.82 -28.06 41.15
N ILE A 210 62.17 -26.90 41.06
CA ILE A 210 62.33 -25.63 41.82
C ILE A 210 61.30 -24.64 41.22
N ARG A 211 60.28 -24.15 41.94
CA ARG A 211 60.20 -22.89 42.71
C ARG A 211 60.65 -21.61 41.98
N GLY A 212 59.77 -20.62 41.87
CA GLY A 212 60.17 -19.23 41.68
C GLY A 212 59.05 -18.28 41.22
N SER A 213 58.44 -17.57 42.16
CA SER A 213 57.50 -16.47 41.95
C SER A 213 58.14 -15.24 41.28
N SER A 214 57.26 -14.41 40.69
CA SER A 214 57.17 -12.93 40.83
C SER A 214 57.32 -12.11 39.54
N GLN A 215 56.19 -11.52 39.14
CA GLN A 215 55.90 -10.08 38.98
C GLN A 215 56.77 -9.16 38.09
N VAL A 216 56.05 -8.28 37.35
CA VAL A 216 56.37 -6.87 36.97
C VAL A 216 56.88 -6.56 35.54
N ILE A 217 55.99 -5.90 34.78
CA ILE A 217 56.07 -4.66 33.94
C ILE A 217 57.04 -4.53 32.74
N GLY A 218 56.44 -4.10 31.60
CA GLY A 218 56.98 -3.19 30.56
C GLY A 218 57.88 -3.86 29.51
N ASP A 219 58.05 -3.40 28.27
CA ASP A 219 57.56 -2.31 27.43
C ASP A 219 58.19 -2.53 26.03
N GLY A 220 57.54 -2.07 24.95
CA GLY A 220 58.09 -1.99 23.57
C GLY A 220 58.37 -3.31 22.85
N GLY A 221 58.24 -3.48 21.54
CA GLY A 221 58.02 -2.57 20.42
C GLY A 221 58.45 -3.32 19.15
N ASP A 222 57.64 -3.21 18.09
CA ASP A 222 57.96 -3.27 16.65
C ASP A 222 58.55 -4.57 16.04
N ASN A 223 57.78 -5.25 15.17
CA ASN A 223 57.79 -5.16 13.69
C ASN A 223 58.67 -6.32 13.11
N GLU A 224 58.27 -7.17 12.16
CA GLU A 224 57.74 -6.87 10.84
C GLU A 224 57.37 -8.18 10.08
N GLY A 225 56.35 -8.12 9.20
CA GLY A 225 56.12 -9.02 8.04
C GLY A 225 55.09 -10.16 8.21
N SER A 226 54.04 -10.34 7.38
CA SER A 226 53.54 -9.61 6.22
C SER A 226 52.08 -10.03 5.87
N ALA A 227 51.27 -9.02 5.55
CA ALA A 227 50.10 -8.92 4.65
C ALA A 227 48.97 -9.99 4.59
N THR A 228 47.77 -9.60 5.04
CA THR A 228 46.54 -9.57 4.19
C THR A 228 45.47 -8.62 4.76
N THR A 229 44.99 -7.68 3.95
CA THR A 229 43.91 -6.69 4.17
C THR A 229 42.49 -7.32 4.01
N PRO A 230 41.36 -6.57 4.08
CA PRO A 230 40.88 -5.51 4.99
C PRO A 230 39.43 -5.80 5.50
N SER A 231 38.86 -4.96 6.39
CA SER A 231 37.55 -4.31 6.15
C SER A 231 36.91 -3.76 7.43
N ARG A 232 36.49 -2.50 7.31
CA ARG A 232 35.77 -1.66 8.26
C ARG A 232 34.48 -2.29 8.78
N VAL A 233 34.23 -2.03 10.06
CA VAL A 233 32.93 -2.08 10.73
C VAL A 233 31.92 -1.19 9.99
N ASN A 234 30.95 -1.81 9.32
CA ASN A 234 29.74 -1.15 8.83
C ASN A 234 28.64 -1.29 9.88
N ALA A 235 28.23 -0.18 10.50
CA ALA A 235 26.99 -0.09 11.25
C ALA A 235 25.82 -0.19 10.26
N ILE A 236 25.19 -1.36 10.21
CA ILE A 236 23.97 -1.59 9.42
C ILE A 236 22.81 -0.99 10.22
N LEU A 237 22.32 0.18 9.77
CA LEU A 237 21.07 0.77 10.23
C LEU A 237 19.89 0.19 9.42
N PRO A 238 18.72 -0.06 10.04
CA PRO A 238 17.61 -0.76 9.40
C PRO A 238 16.87 0.07 8.33
N PRO A 239 16.14 -0.60 7.41
CA PRO A 239 15.69 -0.02 6.13
C PRO A 239 14.61 1.08 6.20
N TRP A 240 14.09 1.40 7.38
CA TRP A 240 12.97 2.33 7.57
C TRP A 240 13.41 3.70 8.09
N MET A 241 14.71 3.91 8.35
CA MET A 241 15.22 5.22 8.77
C MET A 241 15.59 6.08 7.56
N LEU A 242 14.77 7.08 7.30
CA LEU A 242 15.06 8.17 6.35
C LEU A 242 16.20 9.02 6.91
N ARG A 243 17.28 9.19 6.13
CA ARG A 243 18.35 10.15 6.45
C ARG A 243 17.86 11.58 6.21
N PRO A 244 18.23 12.57 7.04
CA PRO A 244 17.98 13.96 6.74
C PRO A 244 18.87 14.39 5.57
N THR A 245 18.26 14.79 4.46
CA THR A 245 18.93 15.48 3.36
C THR A 245 19.11 16.95 3.77
N ASN A 246 20.33 17.31 4.13
CA ASN A 246 20.78 18.70 4.04
C ASN A 246 21.18 18.96 2.59
N GLU A 247 20.37 19.73 1.88
CA GLU A 247 20.75 20.78 0.90
C GLU A 247 19.48 21.50 0.43
#